data_AF-A0A4Q4SUN2-F1
#
_entry.id   AF-A0A4Q4SUN2-F1
#
_cell.length_a   1.000
_cell.length_b   1.000
_cell.length_c   1.000
_cell.angle_alpha   90.00
_cell.angle_beta   90.00
_cell.angle_gamma   90.00
#
_symmetry.space_group_name_H-M   'P 1'
#
loop_
_entity.id
_entity.type
_entity.pdbx_description
1 polymer ?
#
loop_
_entity_poly.entity_id
_entity_poly.type
_entity_poly.pdbx_seq_one_letter_code
_entity_poly.pdbx_strand_id
1 'polypeptide(L)'
;MAEGLGVAASTIAVIELSAKVASLCLQYSKDVKHAKEDIIRIHEEVIRLKNTSKEVQNLVNSPRGAKLKASQKLGDILRDSQSRLERLDDELTPSKRCRAMKQFGLRALKWPFKSKDVEKIVQDLVRFDQNLLDMDQKTVLDKLPVAEGAAFDSHAEEHNPTCLQDTRVELLHDISRWAENPRAEGVFWLNGRAGTGKSTISRTVAHSFSKGGQLGASFFFKRGEGDRGGASKFFTTMAAQLVKTAPDLAPHVKNAIDADPAIFGKTMREQFEKLIFEPLSTTPQAAWKGDTLVIVVDVLDEFSTIADLRYQQARIAYSSRFYRY
;
A
#
# COMPACT_ATOMS: atom_id res chain seq x y z
N MET A 1 -15.41 15.98 3.58
CA MET A 1 -15.58 14.69 2.86
C MET A 1 -15.72 14.88 1.34
N ALA A 2 -16.40 15.92 0.83
CA ALA A 2 -16.59 16.13 -0.61
C ALA A 2 -15.29 16.38 -1.44
N GLU A 3 -14.28 17.06 -0.88
CA GLU A 3 -13.04 17.38 -1.64
C GLU A 3 -12.12 16.16 -1.87
N GLY A 4 -12.12 15.18 -0.96
CA GLY A 4 -11.31 13.96 -1.11
C GLY A 4 -11.81 13.06 -2.24
N LEU A 5 -13.13 13.00 -2.42
CA LEU A 5 -13.77 12.34 -3.57
C LEU A 5 -13.41 13.02 -4.89
N GLY A 6 -13.31 14.36 -4.92
CA GLY A 6 -12.93 15.13 -6.11
C GLY A 6 -11.49 14.86 -6.55
N VAL A 7 -10.54 14.81 -5.62
CA VAL A 7 -9.13 14.51 -5.93
C VAL A 7 -8.95 13.05 -6.35
N ALA A 8 -9.62 12.11 -5.68
CA ALA A 8 -9.55 10.69 -6.03
C ALA A 8 -10.12 10.42 -7.43
N ALA A 9 -11.32 10.95 -7.73
CA ALA A 9 -11.95 10.83 -9.04
C ALA A 9 -11.10 11.46 -10.16
N SER A 10 -10.48 12.60 -9.90
CA SER A 10 -9.62 13.28 -10.86
C SER A 10 -8.29 12.53 -11.08
N THR A 11 -7.75 11.87 -10.05
CA THR A 11 -6.54 11.03 -10.16
C THR A 11 -6.82 9.76 -10.98
N ILE A 12 -7.98 9.13 -10.77
CA ILE A 12 -8.44 7.98 -11.58
C ILE A 12 -8.55 8.39 -13.06
N ALA A 13 -9.13 9.55 -13.35
CA ALA A 13 -9.25 10.06 -14.71
C ALA A 13 -7.88 10.29 -15.38
N VAL A 14 -6.88 10.78 -14.62
CA VAL A 14 -5.51 10.93 -15.12
C VAL A 14 -4.91 9.56 -15.49
N ILE A 15 -5.07 8.54 -14.65
CA ILE A 15 -4.56 7.18 -14.88
C ILE A 15 -5.25 6.51 -16.09
N GLU A 16 -6.56 6.71 -16.25
CA GLU A 16 -7.29 6.14 -17.39
C GLU A 16 -6.83 6.75 -18.72
N LEU A 17 -6.66 8.08 -18.74
CA LEU A 17 -6.23 8.81 -19.93
C LEU A 17 -4.79 8.49 -20.33
N SER A 18 -3.86 8.35 -19.37
CA SER A 18 -2.46 7.95 -19.65
C SER A 18 -2.37 6.52 -20.18
N ALA A 19 -3.12 5.57 -19.63
CA ALA A 19 -3.20 4.20 -20.14
C ALA A 19 -3.72 4.17 -21.60
N LYS A 20 -4.72 5.02 -21.91
CA LYS A 20 -5.26 5.16 -23.27
C LYS A 20 -4.24 5.76 -24.23
N VAL A 21 -3.51 6.81 -23.84
CA VAL A 21 -2.41 7.38 -24.64
C VAL A 21 -1.34 6.31 -24.91
N ALA A 22 -0.93 5.55 -23.88
CA ALA A 22 0.07 4.50 -24.01
C ALA A 22 -0.36 3.39 -24.99
N SER A 23 -1.62 2.95 -24.90
CA SER A 23 -2.21 1.95 -25.80
C SER A 23 -2.21 2.42 -27.26
N LEU A 24 -2.64 3.66 -27.51
CA LEU A 24 -2.67 4.23 -28.86
C LEU A 24 -1.27 4.39 -29.46
N CYS A 25 -0.30 4.81 -28.66
CA CYS A 25 1.12 4.86 -29.05
C CYS A 25 1.64 3.47 -29.45
N LEU A 26 1.30 2.42 -28.70
CA LEU A 26 1.68 1.04 -29.01
C LEU A 26 1.01 0.53 -30.28
N GLN A 27 -0.29 0.78 -30.45
CA GLN A 27 -1.06 0.36 -31.63
C GLN A 27 -0.50 0.97 -32.91
N TYR A 28 -0.25 2.28 -32.90
CA TYR A 28 0.40 2.99 -33.99
C TYR A 28 1.79 2.43 -34.33
N SER A 29 2.59 2.11 -33.30
CA SER A 29 3.95 1.57 -33.50
C SER A 29 3.96 0.21 -34.23
N LYS A 30 2.86 -0.54 -34.14
CA LYS A 30 2.70 -1.88 -34.70
C LYS A 30 2.00 -1.89 -36.06
N ASP A 31 1.13 -0.92 -36.34
CA ASP A 31 0.32 -0.92 -37.57
C ASP A 31 0.30 0.46 -38.26
N VAL A 32 0.93 0.56 -39.44
CA VAL A 32 1.08 1.84 -40.19
C VAL A 32 -0.15 2.14 -41.05
N LYS A 33 -1.13 1.22 -41.13
CA LYS A 33 -2.31 1.36 -42.02
C LYS A 33 -3.23 2.54 -41.66
N HIS A 34 -3.37 2.86 -40.37
CA HIS A 34 -4.26 3.92 -39.86
C HIS A 34 -3.51 5.13 -39.27
N ALA A 35 -2.25 5.31 -39.68
CA ALA A 35 -1.33 6.25 -39.04
C ALA A 35 -1.89 7.69 -38.86
N LYS A 36 -2.63 8.21 -39.83
CA LYS A 36 -3.18 9.57 -39.72
C LYS A 36 -4.27 9.69 -38.65
N GLU A 37 -5.13 8.68 -38.52
CA GLU A 37 -6.24 8.65 -37.56
C GLU A 37 -5.72 8.43 -36.14
N ASP A 38 -4.75 7.53 -35.99
CA ASP A 38 -4.10 7.24 -34.72
C ASP A 38 -3.28 8.43 -34.19
N ILE A 39 -2.59 9.20 -35.04
CA ILE A 39 -1.90 10.45 -34.62
C ILE A 39 -2.91 11.46 -34.04
N ILE A 40 -4.03 11.68 -34.73
CA ILE A 40 -5.08 12.61 -34.27
C ILE A 40 -5.63 12.14 -32.92
N ARG A 41 -5.91 10.84 -32.80
CA ARG A 41 -6.43 10.24 -31.57
C ARG A 41 -5.46 10.35 -30.40
N ILE A 42 -4.17 10.09 -30.62
CA ILE A 42 -3.13 10.27 -29.59
C ILE A 42 -3.08 11.73 -29.15
N HIS A 43 -3.07 12.67 -30.10
CA HIS A 43 -3.02 14.09 -29.79
C HIS A 43 -4.22 14.55 -28.95
N GLU A 44 -5.44 14.13 -29.30
CA GLU A 44 -6.64 14.40 -28.50
C GLU A 44 -6.55 13.84 -27.07
N GLU A 45 -6.07 12.60 -26.91
CA GLU A 45 -5.95 11.98 -25.58
C GLU A 45 -4.82 12.63 -24.75
N VAL A 46 -3.73 13.05 -25.36
CA VAL A 46 -2.66 13.81 -24.69
C VAL A 46 -3.17 15.16 -24.20
N ILE A 47 -3.97 15.86 -25.00
CA ILE A 47 -4.62 17.12 -24.59
C ILE A 47 -5.59 16.87 -23.43
N ARG A 48 -6.41 15.81 -23.50
CA ARG A 48 -7.31 15.42 -22.40
C ARG A 48 -6.52 15.17 -21.12
N LEU A 49 -5.49 14.33 -21.19
CA LEU A 49 -4.61 14.01 -20.05
C LEU A 49 -3.97 15.28 -19.46
N LYS A 50 -3.48 16.19 -20.31
CA LYS A 50 -2.89 17.47 -19.88
C LYS A 50 -3.90 18.34 -19.15
N ASN A 51 -5.11 18.47 -19.66
CA ASN A 51 -6.16 19.28 -19.05
C ASN A 51 -6.58 18.71 -17.70
N THR A 52 -6.83 17.40 -17.61
CA THR A 52 -7.19 16.73 -16.35
C THR A 52 -6.06 16.81 -15.33
N SER A 53 -4.81 16.62 -15.75
CA SER A 53 -3.64 16.83 -14.86
C SER A 53 -3.57 18.26 -14.32
N LYS A 54 -3.89 19.26 -15.15
CA LYS A 54 -3.93 20.67 -14.74
C LYS A 54 -5.06 20.97 -13.76
N GLU A 55 -6.22 20.35 -13.94
CA GLU A 55 -7.32 20.42 -12.98
C GLU A 55 -6.94 19.82 -11.63
N VAL A 56 -6.33 18.63 -11.62
CA VAL A 56 -5.80 18.00 -10.40
C VAL A 56 -4.77 18.92 -9.74
N GLN A 57 -3.83 19.48 -10.51
CA GLN A 57 -2.81 20.39 -10.00
C GLN A 57 -3.40 21.63 -9.32
N ASN A 58 -4.47 22.20 -9.89
CA ASN A 58 -5.16 23.35 -9.32
C ASN A 58 -5.90 22.99 -8.02
N LEU A 59 -6.53 21.81 -7.96
CA LEU A 59 -7.19 21.31 -6.75
C LEU A 59 -6.19 21.07 -5.62
N VAL A 60 -5.01 20.55 -5.96
CA VAL A 60 -3.90 20.21 -5.04
C VAL A 60 -3.20 21.47 -4.52
N ASN A 61 -3.08 22.51 -5.36
CA ASN A 61 -2.50 23.81 -4.99
C ASN A 61 -3.49 24.75 -4.28
N SER A 62 -4.75 24.34 -4.10
CA SER A 62 -5.73 25.07 -3.29
C SER A 62 -5.18 25.38 -1.89
N PRO A 63 -5.54 26.52 -1.25
CA PRO A 63 -5.05 26.91 0.08
C PRO A 63 -5.20 25.85 1.18
N ARG A 64 -6.15 24.91 1.03
CA ARG A 64 -6.33 23.76 1.92
C ARG A 64 -5.49 22.55 1.52
N GLY A 65 -5.27 22.32 0.23
CA GLY A 65 -4.40 21.25 -0.29
C GLY A 65 -2.91 21.53 -0.03
N ALA A 66 -2.47 22.78 -0.18
CA ALA A 66 -1.07 23.20 0.05
C ALA A 66 -0.55 22.97 1.48
N LYS A 67 -1.44 22.77 2.46
CA LYS A 67 -1.10 22.41 3.85
C LYS A 67 -0.71 20.94 4.03
N LEU A 68 -1.07 20.05 3.10
CA LEU A 68 -0.79 18.63 3.18
C LEU A 68 0.52 18.31 2.44
N LYS A 69 1.51 17.75 3.15
CA LYS A 69 2.80 17.33 2.55
C LYS A 69 2.62 16.35 1.37
N ALA A 70 1.61 15.49 1.42
CA ALA A 70 1.24 14.60 0.31
C ALA A 70 0.80 15.36 -0.95
N SER A 71 0.10 16.50 -0.78
CA SER A 71 -0.35 17.38 -1.86
C SER A 71 0.82 18.06 -2.56
N GLN A 72 1.81 18.53 -1.81
CA GLN A 72 3.01 19.17 -2.38
C GLN A 72 3.80 18.20 -3.27
N LYS A 73 4.03 16.98 -2.78
CA LYS A 73 4.73 15.94 -3.54
C LYS A 73 3.96 15.53 -4.80
N LEU A 74 2.62 15.48 -4.72
CA LEU A 74 1.76 15.20 -5.88
C LEU A 74 1.86 16.33 -6.91
N GLY A 75 1.89 17.59 -6.44
CA GLY A 75 2.06 18.76 -7.29
C GLY A 75 3.45 18.90 -7.91
N ASP A 76 4.49 18.31 -7.34
CA ASP A 76 5.80 18.22 -7.99
C ASP A 76 5.79 17.19 -9.13
N ILE A 77 5.19 16.03 -8.89
CA ILE A 77 5.07 14.95 -9.89
C ILE A 77 4.16 15.36 -11.06
N LEU A 78 3.01 15.99 -10.76
CA LEU A 78 2.08 16.48 -11.78
C LEU A 78 2.69 17.57 -12.65
N ARG A 79 3.57 18.41 -12.08
CA ARG A 79 4.30 19.44 -12.81
C ARG A 79 5.39 18.84 -13.70
N ASP A 80 6.16 17.87 -13.19
CA ASP A 80 7.11 17.12 -14.02
C ASP A 80 6.39 16.44 -15.19
N SER A 81 5.25 15.77 -14.92
CA SER A 81 4.46 15.15 -15.97
C SER A 81 3.87 16.15 -16.97
N GLN A 82 3.40 17.32 -16.52
CA GLN A 82 2.90 18.37 -17.41
C GLN A 82 3.97 18.85 -18.38
N SER A 83 5.20 19.08 -17.90
CA SER A 83 6.31 19.50 -18.75
C SER A 83 6.63 18.47 -19.85
N ARG A 84 6.43 17.18 -19.54
CA ARG A 84 6.70 16.06 -20.45
C ARG A 84 5.55 15.85 -21.43
N LEU A 85 4.31 16.01 -20.99
CA LEU A 85 3.13 16.03 -21.85
C LEU A 85 3.16 17.22 -22.81
N GLU A 86 3.67 18.37 -22.37
CA GLU A 86 3.90 19.54 -23.23
C GLU A 86 4.92 19.27 -24.32
N ARG A 87 6.02 18.59 -23.98
CA ARG A 87 7.00 18.17 -24.98
C ARG A 87 6.39 17.20 -25.99
N LEU A 88 5.61 16.23 -25.53
CA LEU A 88 4.92 15.27 -26.38
C LEU A 88 3.91 15.95 -27.31
N ASP A 89 3.13 16.90 -26.79
CA ASP A 89 2.16 17.71 -27.55
C ASP A 89 2.85 18.58 -28.62
N ASP A 90 3.97 19.22 -28.26
CA ASP A 90 4.79 20.03 -29.19
C ASP A 90 5.42 19.18 -30.31
N GLU A 91 5.78 17.93 -30.01
CA GLU A 91 6.37 17.01 -30.99
C GLU A 91 5.28 16.34 -31.87
N LEU A 92 4.03 16.25 -31.39
CA LEU A 92 2.86 15.74 -32.13
C LEU A 92 2.15 16.81 -32.99
N THR A 93 2.30 18.10 -32.69
CA THR A 93 1.62 19.17 -33.43
C THR A 93 2.22 19.40 -34.84
N PRO A 94 1.45 19.21 -35.92
CA PRO A 94 1.96 19.32 -37.30
C PRO A 94 2.34 20.76 -37.70
N SER A 95 1.83 21.79 -37.02
CA SER A 95 1.96 23.20 -37.43
C SER A 95 3.37 23.81 -37.29
N LYS A 96 4.20 23.31 -36.36
CA LYS A 96 5.60 23.77 -36.17
C LYS A 96 6.58 23.10 -37.15
N ARG A 97 6.40 21.81 -37.50
CA ARG A 97 7.23 21.10 -38.49
C ARG A 97 6.80 21.34 -39.95
N CYS A 98 5.51 21.53 -40.22
CA CYS A 98 5.01 21.68 -41.61
C CYS A 98 5.30 23.04 -42.27
N ARG A 99 5.71 24.10 -41.54
CA ARG A 99 6.14 25.35 -42.20
C ARG A 99 7.39 25.15 -43.06
N ALA A 100 8.26 24.22 -42.69
CA ALA A 100 9.43 23.87 -43.49
C ALA A 100 9.12 22.95 -44.69
N MET A 101 7.95 22.28 -44.71
CA MET A 101 7.59 21.24 -45.69
C MET A 101 6.52 21.65 -46.70
N LYS A 102 6.07 22.92 -46.72
CA LYS A 102 5.07 23.41 -47.71
C LYS A 102 5.63 23.62 -49.12
N GLN A 103 6.91 23.38 -49.37
CA GLN A 103 7.54 23.61 -50.68
C GLN A 103 7.60 22.37 -51.58
N PHE A 104 7.34 21.17 -51.05
CA PHE A 104 7.36 19.94 -51.86
C PHE A 104 6.13 19.05 -51.58
N GLY A 105 5.53 18.56 -52.66
CA GLY A 105 4.23 17.91 -52.70
C GLY A 105 4.05 16.67 -51.83
N LEU A 106 2.76 16.35 -51.66
CA LEU A 106 2.14 15.27 -50.90
C LEU A 106 2.96 14.01 -50.58
N ARG A 107 2.85 13.63 -49.29
CA ARG A 107 2.81 12.28 -48.68
C ARG A 107 4.13 11.60 -48.29
N ALA A 108 4.43 11.71 -47.00
CA ALA A 108 4.11 10.64 -46.05
C ALA A 108 4.03 11.27 -44.65
N LEU A 109 2.94 11.07 -43.90
CA LEU A 109 2.89 11.34 -42.46
C LEU A 109 3.78 10.28 -41.78
N LYS A 110 5.09 10.43 -41.97
CA LYS A 110 6.10 9.63 -41.32
C LYS A 110 6.06 10.06 -39.86
N TRP A 111 5.75 9.11 -38.98
CA TRP A 111 5.75 9.30 -37.55
C TRP A 111 6.92 10.17 -37.10
N PRO A 112 6.69 11.20 -36.28
CA PRO A 112 7.73 12.14 -35.91
C PRO A 112 8.82 11.53 -34.99
N PHE A 113 8.59 10.32 -34.50
CA PHE A 113 9.42 9.61 -33.53
C PHE A 113 9.98 8.30 -34.08
N LYS A 114 11.09 7.82 -33.52
CA LYS A 114 11.53 6.44 -33.74
C LYS A 114 10.75 5.52 -32.80
N SER A 115 10.61 4.23 -33.15
CA SER A 115 9.95 3.24 -32.27
C SER A 115 10.50 3.26 -30.83
N LYS A 116 11.82 3.48 -30.67
CA LYS A 116 12.47 3.65 -29.35
C LYS A 116 11.97 4.86 -28.55
N ASP A 117 11.63 5.95 -29.22
CA ASP A 117 11.13 7.16 -28.55
C ASP A 117 9.70 6.93 -28.05
N VAL A 118 8.88 6.20 -28.83
CA VAL A 118 7.52 5.81 -28.43
C VAL A 118 7.55 4.86 -27.23
N GLU A 119 8.44 3.87 -27.28
CA GLU A 119 8.62 2.93 -26.17
C GLU A 119 9.03 3.66 -24.88
N LYS A 120 9.91 4.66 -24.99
CA LYS A 120 10.28 5.52 -23.87
C LYS A 120 9.10 6.32 -23.34
N ILE A 121 8.28 6.93 -24.22
CA ILE A 121 7.07 7.66 -23.81
C ILE A 121 6.08 6.75 -23.09
N VAL A 122 5.88 5.53 -23.58
CA VAL A 122 4.99 4.54 -22.96
C VAL A 122 5.52 4.11 -21.59
N GLN A 123 6.82 3.81 -21.47
CA GLN A 123 7.44 3.48 -20.18
C GLN A 123 7.31 4.62 -19.17
N ASP A 124 7.47 5.85 -19.65
CA ASP A 124 7.35 7.06 -18.84
C ASP A 124 5.91 7.27 -18.32
N LEU A 125 4.89 7.01 -19.16
CA LEU A 125 3.47 7.06 -18.77
C LEU A 125 3.13 5.95 -17.76
N VAL A 126 3.60 4.72 -18.00
CA VAL A 126 3.39 3.61 -17.05
C VAL A 126 4.02 3.92 -15.69
N ARG A 127 5.23 4.48 -15.67
CA ARG A 127 5.90 4.89 -14.44
C ARG A 127 5.13 6.00 -13.72
N PHE A 128 4.54 6.93 -14.48
CA PHE A 128 3.71 7.99 -13.93
C PHE A 128 2.45 7.44 -13.24
N ASP A 129 1.75 6.51 -13.88
CA ASP A 129 0.57 5.85 -13.32
C ASP A 129 0.90 5.10 -12.03
N GLN A 130 2.02 4.37 -12.01
CA GLN A 130 2.52 3.68 -10.82
C GLN A 130 2.77 4.65 -9.66
N ASN A 131 3.43 5.78 -9.91
CA ASN A 131 3.69 6.77 -8.88
C ASN A 131 2.40 7.39 -8.32
N LEU A 132 1.39 7.63 -9.17
CA LEU A 132 0.09 8.15 -8.72
C LEU A 132 -0.66 7.13 -7.86
N LEU A 133 -0.67 5.86 -8.27
CA LEU A 133 -1.28 4.76 -7.51
C LEU A 133 -0.61 4.58 -6.13
N ASP A 134 0.72 4.58 -6.08
CA ASP A 134 1.48 4.47 -4.83
C ASP A 134 1.17 5.62 -3.86
N MET A 135 0.99 6.83 -4.39
CA MET A 135 0.66 8.00 -3.57
C MET A 135 -0.76 7.97 -3.03
N ASP A 136 -1.74 7.59 -3.85
CA ASP A 136 -3.14 7.45 -3.44
C ASP A 136 -3.26 6.37 -2.35
N GLN A 137 -2.60 5.22 -2.56
CA GLN A 137 -2.48 4.17 -1.54
C GLN A 137 -1.89 4.70 -0.25
N LYS A 138 -0.72 5.34 -0.31
CA LYS A 138 -0.06 5.89 0.89
C LYS A 138 -0.96 6.87 1.64
N THR A 139 -1.66 7.74 0.91
CA THR A 139 -2.52 8.77 1.52
C THR A 139 -3.75 8.16 2.21
N VAL A 140 -4.32 7.08 1.67
CA VAL A 140 -5.42 6.37 2.33
C VAL A 140 -4.92 5.58 3.54
N LEU A 141 -3.78 4.89 3.41
CA LEU A 141 -3.21 4.08 4.48
C LEU A 141 -2.70 4.92 5.67
N ASP A 142 -2.21 6.14 5.41
CA ASP A 142 -1.84 7.10 6.45
C ASP A 142 -3.05 7.53 7.33
N LYS A 143 -4.29 7.24 6.92
CA LYS A 143 -5.51 7.49 7.71
C LYS A 143 -5.84 6.38 8.70
N LEU A 144 -5.18 5.22 8.60
CA LEU A 144 -5.45 4.11 9.51
C LEU A 144 -5.17 4.56 10.96
N PRO A 145 -6.16 4.48 11.87
CA PRO A 145 -5.91 4.81 13.26
C PRO A 145 -4.99 3.76 13.88
N VAL A 146 -3.81 4.18 14.31
CA VAL A 146 -2.82 3.31 14.96
C VAL A 146 -2.81 3.57 16.47
N ALA A 147 -2.70 2.51 17.26
CA ALA A 147 -2.39 2.60 18.69
C ALA A 147 -0.90 2.88 18.86
N GLU A 148 -0.55 4.11 19.21
CA GLU A 148 0.85 4.49 19.47
C GLU A 148 1.43 3.64 20.62
N GLY A 149 2.68 3.21 20.47
CA GLY A 149 3.35 2.38 21.48
C GLY A 149 2.95 0.90 21.48
N ALA A 150 2.00 0.45 20.64
CA ALA A 150 1.56 -0.94 20.65
C ALA A 150 2.53 -1.92 19.95
N ALA A 151 3.29 -1.45 18.95
CA ALA A 151 4.26 -2.26 18.24
C ALA A 151 5.50 -2.55 19.10
N PHE A 152 6.13 -3.72 18.88
CA PHE A 152 7.28 -4.19 19.65
C PHE A 152 8.50 -3.26 19.57
N ASP A 153 8.66 -2.56 18.45
CA ASP A 153 9.76 -1.66 18.13
C ASP A 153 9.45 -0.20 18.47
N SER A 154 8.34 0.05 19.16
CA SER A 154 8.00 1.39 19.62
C SER A 154 8.87 1.82 20.79
N HIS A 155 9.09 3.13 20.93
CA HIS A 155 9.79 3.70 22.09
C HIS A 155 9.16 3.29 23.43
N ALA A 156 7.84 3.08 23.47
CA ALA A 156 7.14 2.62 24.68
C ALA A 156 7.48 1.17 25.10
N GLU A 157 8.13 0.41 24.20
CA GLU A 157 8.63 -0.94 24.46
C GLU A 157 10.16 -1.01 24.62
N GLU A 158 10.89 0.07 24.37
CA GLU A 158 12.37 0.10 24.35
C GLU A 158 13.01 -0.44 25.65
N HIS A 159 12.49 -0.03 26.81
CA HIS A 159 13.03 -0.43 28.11
C HIS A 159 12.42 -1.72 28.67
N ASN A 160 11.49 -2.34 27.95
CA ASN A 160 10.88 -3.56 28.43
C ASN A 160 11.79 -4.77 28.19
N PRO A 161 11.95 -5.66 29.19
CA PRO A 161 12.90 -6.75 29.07
C PRO A 161 12.45 -7.81 28.05
N THR A 162 13.43 -8.32 27.31
CA THR A 162 13.39 -9.60 26.60
C THR A 162 13.90 -10.73 27.50
N CYS A 163 13.81 -11.98 27.06
CA CYS A 163 14.35 -13.11 27.77
C CYS A 163 15.85 -12.92 27.97
N LEU A 164 16.34 -13.26 29.17
CA LEU A 164 17.77 -13.31 29.43
C LEU A 164 18.41 -14.35 28.52
N GLN A 165 19.67 -14.10 28.16
CA GLN A 165 20.44 -15.03 27.35
C GLN A 165 20.42 -16.44 27.98
N ASP A 166 20.30 -17.45 27.13
CA ASP A 166 20.26 -18.86 27.53
C ASP A 166 19.09 -19.26 28.45
N THR A 167 18.05 -18.43 28.53
CA THR A 167 16.79 -18.78 29.23
C THR A 167 15.67 -19.07 28.24
N ARG A 168 14.73 -19.95 28.63
CA ARG A 168 13.56 -20.34 27.81
C ARG A 168 13.91 -20.86 26.40
N VAL A 169 15.14 -21.35 26.22
CA VAL A 169 15.70 -21.76 24.92
C VAL A 169 14.83 -22.78 24.20
N GLU A 170 14.42 -23.85 24.90
CA GLU A 170 13.58 -24.91 24.31
C GLU A 170 12.23 -24.34 23.81
N LEU A 171 11.58 -23.50 24.62
CA LEU A 171 10.30 -22.89 24.26
C LEU A 171 10.45 -21.93 23.06
N LEU A 172 11.50 -21.11 23.04
CA LEU A 172 11.76 -20.21 21.91
C LEU A 172 12.03 -21.00 20.63
N HIS A 173 12.79 -22.09 20.74
CA HIS A 173 13.04 -23.00 19.63
C HIS A 173 11.76 -23.71 19.15
N ASP A 174 10.86 -24.10 20.05
CA ASP A 174 9.57 -24.67 19.69
C ASP A 174 8.68 -23.67 18.94
N ILE A 175 8.70 -22.40 19.32
CA ILE A 175 7.98 -21.33 18.61
C ILE A 175 8.57 -21.12 17.22
N SER A 176 9.89 -21.10 17.07
CA SER A 176 10.55 -21.00 15.76
C SER A 176 10.19 -22.19 14.86
N ARG A 177 10.32 -23.43 15.37
CA ARG A 177 9.92 -24.64 14.63
C ARG A 177 8.45 -24.67 14.28
N TRP A 178 7.59 -24.18 15.18
CA TRP A 178 6.19 -23.99 14.89
C TRP A 178 6.08 -23.11 13.66
N ALA A 179 6.58 -21.87 13.69
CA ALA A 179 6.42 -20.87 12.63
C ALA A 179 6.92 -21.33 11.25
N GLU A 180 7.99 -22.12 11.20
CA GLU A 180 8.59 -22.63 9.97
C GLU A 180 7.88 -23.87 9.40
N ASN A 181 7.03 -24.55 10.17
CA ASN A 181 6.35 -25.77 9.74
C ASN A 181 5.03 -25.47 9.02
N PRO A 182 4.89 -25.66 7.69
CA PRO A 182 3.67 -25.32 6.96
C PRO A 182 2.45 -26.18 7.33
N ARG A 183 2.66 -27.30 8.03
CA ARG A 183 1.62 -28.22 8.49
C ARG A 183 1.18 -27.99 9.93
N ALA A 184 1.88 -27.12 10.66
CA ALA A 184 1.50 -26.80 12.03
C ALA A 184 0.28 -25.87 12.05
N GLU A 185 -0.42 -25.84 13.19
CA GLU A 185 -1.61 -24.99 13.34
C GLU A 185 -1.27 -23.51 13.13
N GLY A 186 -2.23 -22.75 12.60
CA GLY A 186 -2.06 -21.31 12.32
C GLY A 186 -1.90 -20.43 13.57
N VAL A 187 -2.10 -20.98 14.77
CA VAL A 187 -1.99 -20.26 16.04
C VAL A 187 -1.03 -21.00 16.98
N PHE A 188 -0.11 -20.27 17.61
CA PHE A 188 0.67 -20.73 18.76
C PHE A 188 0.16 -20.03 20.00
N TRP A 189 -0.30 -20.80 20.98
CA TRP A 189 -0.89 -20.27 22.20
C TRP A 189 0.07 -20.43 23.39
N LEU A 190 0.69 -19.31 23.81
CA LEU A 190 1.52 -19.26 25.00
C LEU A 190 0.68 -18.91 26.23
N ASN A 191 0.29 -19.94 27.00
CA ASN A 191 -0.38 -19.77 28.28
C ASN A 191 0.55 -20.00 29.48
N GLY A 192 0.13 -19.50 30.64
CA GLY A 192 0.87 -19.68 31.88
C GLY A 192 0.38 -18.75 32.98
N ARG A 193 0.77 -19.04 34.23
CA ARG A 193 0.39 -18.24 35.40
C ARG A 193 0.81 -16.79 35.27
N ALA A 194 0.11 -15.88 35.94
CA ALA A 194 0.55 -14.49 36.04
C ALA A 194 1.99 -14.42 36.59
N GLY A 195 2.80 -13.49 36.07
CA GLY A 195 4.19 -13.33 36.50
C GLY A 195 5.22 -14.29 35.90
N THR A 196 4.84 -15.26 35.05
CA THR A 196 5.80 -16.22 34.46
C THR A 196 6.64 -15.69 33.30
N GLY A 197 6.55 -14.40 32.97
CA GLY A 197 7.34 -13.78 31.90
C GLY A 197 6.81 -14.00 30.48
N LYS A 198 5.51 -14.28 30.28
CA LYS A 198 4.92 -14.45 28.92
C LYS A 198 5.14 -13.23 28.03
N SER A 199 4.85 -12.03 28.51
CA SER A 199 5.11 -10.78 27.77
C SER A 199 6.59 -10.65 27.37
N THR A 200 7.50 -11.05 28.26
CA THR A 200 8.95 -11.09 27.99
C THR A 200 9.30 -12.09 26.88
N ILE A 201 8.67 -13.27 26.87
CA ILE A 201 8.80 -14.25 25.78
C ILE A 201 8.26 -13.67 24.47
N SER A 202 7.04 -13.09 24.47
CA SER A 202 6.43 -12.50 23.28
C SER A 202 7.28 -11.38 22.67
N ARG A 203 7.90 -10.53 23.49
CA ARG A 203 8.87 -9.52 23.01
C ARG A 203 10.10 -10.15 22.36
N THR A 204 10.65 -11.19 22.97
CA THR A 204 11.81 -11.92 22.44
C THR A 204 11.47 -12.56 21.09
N VAL A 205 10.30 -13.17 20.99
CA VAL A 205 9.77 -13.78 19.76
C VAL A 205 9.57 -12.73 18.67
N ALA A 206 8.94 -11.59 18.98
CA ALA A 206 8.75 -10.50 18.02
C ALA A 206 10.11 -9.98 17.51
N HIS A 207 11.07 -9.76 18.41
CA HIS A 207 12.41 -9.31 18.03
C HIS A 207 13.14 -10.33 17.12
N SER A 208 13.02 -11.62 17.43
CA SER A 208 13.62 -12.69 16.63
C SER A 208 13.02 -12.75 15.21
N PHE A 209 11.70 -12.75 15.09
CA PHE A 209 11.04 -12.78 13.77
C PHE A 209 11.24 -11.48 12.99
N SER A 210 11.39 -10.33 13.66
CA SER A 210 11.75 -9.08 13.00
C SER A 210 13.15 -9.17 12.39
N LYS A 211 14.14 -9.67 13.15
CA LYS A 211 15.50 -9.90 12.63
C LYS A 211 15.54 -10.89 11.46
N GLY A 212 14.68 -11.90 11.49
CA GLY A 212 14.52 -12.87 10.40
C GLY A 212 13.71 -12.36 9.19
N GLY A 213 13.14 -11.16 9.25
CA GLY A 213 12.29 -10.60 8.20
C GLY A 213 10.92 -11.27 8.06
N GLN A 214 10.50 -12.06 9.05
CA GLN A 214 9.24 -12.82 9.04
C GLN A 214 8.13 -12.14 9.86
N LEU A 215 8.44 -11.17 10.70
CA LEU A 215 7.44 -10.47 11.51
C LEU A 215 6.56 -9.58 10.63
N GLY A 216 5.30 -9.97 10.45
CA GLY A 216 4.28 -9.20 9.74
C GLY A 216 3.76 -8.03 10.57
N ALA A 217 3.38 -8.30 11.82
CA ALA A 217 2.86 -7.29 12.74
C ALA A 217 3.03 -7.71 14.20
N SER A 218 2.96 -6.75 15.11
CA SER A 218 2.98 -6.98 16.54
C SER A 218 2.05 -6.04 17.31
N PHE A 219 1.51 -6.52 18.42
CA PHE A 219 0.71 -5.68 19.31
C PHE A 219 0.85 -6.12 20.77
N PHE A 220 1.23 -5.18 21.64
CA PHE A 220 1.41 -5.38 23.07
C PHE A 220 0.40 -4.55 23.84
N PHE A 221 -0.66 -5.21 24.31
CA PHE A 221 -1.69 -4.59 25.14
C PHE A 221 -1.13 -4.18 26.51
N LYS A 222 -1.53 -2.99 26.99
CA LYS A 222 -1.19 -2.49 28.33
C LYS A 222 -2.39 -1.87 29.00
N ARG A 223 -2.78 -2.39 30.17
CA ARG A 223 -3.89 -1.87 30.98
C ARG A 223 -3.60 -0.42 31.37
N GLY A 224 -4.61 0.45 31.23
CA GLY A 224 -4.53 1.85 31.63
C GLY A 224 -3.80 2.79 30.66
N GLU A 225 -3.19 2.28 29.59
CA GLU A 225 -2.50 3.09 28.57
C GLU A 225 -3.40 3.40 27.37
N GLY A 226 -4.55 4.04 27.60
CA GLY A 226 -5.44 4.55 26.54
C GLY A 226 -5.74 3.54 25.44
N ASP A 227 -5.30 3.84 24.21
CA ASP A 227 -5.48 3.02 23.00
C ASP A 227 -4.84 1.62 23.08
N ARG A 228 -3.88 1.41 23.98
CA ARG A 228 -3.24 0.10 24.23
C ARG A 228 -3.99 -0.74 25.26
N GLY A 229 -4.90 -0.11 26.01
CA GLY A 229 -5.77 -0.79 26.98
C GLY A 229 -7.05 -1.34 26.35
N GLY A 230 -7.42 -0.85 25.17
CA GLY A 230 -8.61 -1.26 24.42
C GLY A 230 -8.30 -1.95 23.10
N ALA A 231 -9.28 -2.66 22.55
CA ALA A 231 -9.17 -3.37 21.28
C ALA A 231 -9.55 -2.52 20.05
N SER A 232 -10.06 -1.30 20.24
CA SER A 232 -10.66 -0.47 19.18
C SER A 232 -9.73 -0.15 18.00
N LYS A 233 -8.41 -0.05 18.25
CA LYS A 233 -7.39 0.20 17.22
C LYS A 233 -6.54 -1.03 16.89
N PHE A 234 -6.91 -2.21 17.40
CA PHE A 234 -6.10 -3.42 17.26
C PHE A 234 -5.93 -3.78 15.77
N PHE A 235 -7.00 -4.07 15.04
CA PHE A 235 -6.90 -4.53 13.66
C PHE A 235 -6.43 -3.44 12.69
N THR A 236 -6.77 -2.17 12.93
CA THR A 236 -6.25 -1.05 12.14
C THR A 236 -4.73 -0.88 12.32
N THR A 237 -4.22 -1.09 13.54
CA THR A 237 -2.77 -1.11 13.83
C THR A 237 -2.08 -2.29 13.15
N MET A 238 -2.71 -3.46 13.15
CA MET A 238 -2.17 -4.64 12.48
C MET A 238 -2.15 -4.47 10.96
N ALA A 239 -3.22 -3.96 10.36
CA ALA A 239 -3.28 -3.66 8.93
C ALA A 239 -2.19 -2.66 8.52
N ALA A 240 -1.99 -1.60 9.31
CA ALA A 240 -0.95 -0.60 9.05
C ALA A 240 0.48 -1.17 9.11
N GLN A 241 0.74 -2.15 10.00
CA GLN A 241 2.02 -2.86 10.07
C GLN A 241 2.19 -3.85 8.91
N LEU A 242 1.15 -4.65 8.64
CA LEU A 242 1.18 -5.65 7.57
C LEU A 242 1.44 -5.04 6.21
N VAL A 243 0.81 -3.89 5.89
CA VAL A 243 1.04 -3.22 4.61
C VAL A 243 2.47 -2.67 4.49
N LYS A 244 3.14 -2.31 5.59
CA LYS A 244 4.55 -1.91 5.57
C LYS A 244 5.47 -3.10 5.28
N THR A 245 5.18 -4.24 5.90
CA THR A 245 5.97 -5.47 5.71
C THR A 245 5.68 -6.14 4.36
N ALA A 246 4.47 -5.98 3.87
CA ALA A 246 3.97 -6.56 2.64
C ALA A 246 3.15 -5.55 1.83
N PRO A 247 3.83 -4.74 1.01
CA PRO A 247 3.19 -3.66 0.24
C PRO A 247 2.07 -4.11 -0.69
N ASP A 248 2.09 -5.36 -1.17
CA ASP A 248 1.04 -5.91 -2.05
C ASP A 248 -0.34 -6.03 -1.37
N LEU A 249 -0.41 -5.90 -0.05
CA LEU A 249 -1.67 -5.75 0.69
C LEU A 249 -2.31 -4.36 0.53
N ALA A 250 -1.52 -3.33 0.23
CA ALA A 250 -1.96 -1.93 0.18
C ALA A 250 -3.22 -1.71 -0.69
N PRO A 251 -3.31 -2.25 -1.93
CA PRO A 251 -4.48 -2.04 -2.77
C PRO A 251 -5.74 -2.63 -2.15
N HIS A 252 -5.64 -3.81 -1.55
CA HIS A 252 -6.76 -4.53 -0.96
C HIS A 252 -7.28 -3.83 0.29
N VAL A 253 -6.37 -3.43 1.19
CA VAL A 253 -6.72 -2.67 2.40
C VAL A 253 -7.33 -1.32 2.04
N LYS A 254 -6.76 -0.62 1.04
CA LYS A 254 -7.31 0.63 0.53
C LYS A 254 -8.73 0.46 0.00
N ASN A 255 -8.97 -0.56 -0.84
CA ASN A 255 -10.29 -0.80 -1.41
C ASN A 255 -11.34 -1.05 -0.33
N ALA A 256 -10.98 -1.75 0.75
CA ALA A 256 -11.87 -1.94 1.90
C ALA A 256 -12.22 -0.61 2.60
N ILE A 257 -11.24 0.28 2.77
CA ILE A 257 -11.45 1.62 3.37
C ILE A 257 -12.29 2.52 2.46
N ASP A 258 -12.03 2.50 1.15
CA ASP A 258 -12.78 3.31 0.19
C ASP A 258 -14.24 2.83 0.05
N ALA A 259 -14.47 1.51 0.12
CA ALA A 259 -15.82 0.93 0.10
C ALA A 259 -16.62 1.23 1.38
N ASP A 260 -15.94 1.31 2.52
CA ASP A 260 -16.57 1.62 3.82
C ASP A 260 -15.67 2.49 4.70
N PRO A 261 -15.77 3.83 4.57
CA PRO A 261 -14.98 4.76 5.39
C PRO A 261 -15.28 4.68 6.90
N ALA A 262 -16.39 4.06 7.31
CA ALA A 262 -16.76 3.89 8.71
C ALA A 262 -16.16 2.62 9.34
N ILE A 263 -15.40 1.82 8.56
CA ILE A 263 -14.82 0.54 8.99
C ILE A 263 -14.01 0.63 10.30
N PHE A 264 -13.38 1.77 10.58
CA PHE A 264 -12.60 1.97 11.81
C PHE A 264 -13.44 1.97 13.11
N GLY A 265 -14.73 2.26 13.00
CA GLY A 265 -15.67 2.24 14.14
C GLY A 265 -16.50 0.96 14.22
N LYS A 266 -16.33 0.04 13.26
CA LYS A 266 -17.10 -1.21 13.18
C LYS A 266 -16.61 -2.26 14.17
N THR A 267 -17.35 -3.36 14.25
CA THR A 267 -17.03 -4.47 15.14
C THR A 267 -15.65 -5.04 14.86
N MET A 268 -15.01 -5.62 15.88
CA MET A 268 -13.73 -6.31 15.75
C MET A 268 -13.74 -7.38 14.65
N ARG A 269 -14.86 -8.10 14.51
CA ARG A 269 -15.04 -9.11 13.47
C ARG A 269 -15.00 -8.50 12.08
N GLU A 270 -15.76 -7.43 11.84
CA GLU A 270 -15.77 -6.75 10.53
C GLU A 270 -14.41 -6.14 10.20
N GLN A 271 -13.74 -5.50 11.17
CA GLN A 271 -12.39 -4.96 10.97
C GLN A 271 -11.39 -6.06 10.61
N PHE A 272 -11.42 -7.19 11.32
CA PHE A 272 -10.58 -8.34 11.01
C PHE A 272 -10.85 -8.85 9.58
N GLU A 273 -12.11 -9.09 9.26
CA GLU A 273 -12.50 -9.67 7.98
C GLU A 273 -12.09 -8.78 6.80
N LYS A 274 -12.39 -7.49 6.89
CA LYS A 274 -12.14 -6.54 5.79
C LYS A 274 -10.71 -6.04 5.69
N LEU A 275 -10.02 -5.85 6.82
CA LEU A 275 -8.68 -5.23 6.83
C LEU A 275 -7.54 -6.25 6.91
N ILE A 276 -7.81 -7.49 7.35
CA ILE A 276 -6.79 -8.52 7.53
C ILE A 276 -7.07 -9.75 6.67
N PHE A 277 -8.23 -10.40 6.87
CA PHE A 277 -8.58 -11.68 6.23
C PHE A 277 -8.63 -11.55 4.70
N GLU A 278 -9.49 -10.68 4.18
CA GLU A 278 -9.70 -10.55 2.73
C GLU A 278 -8.41 -10.12 2.01
N PRO A 279 -7.65 -9.12 2.48
CA PRO A 279 -6.37 -8.74 1.88
C PRO A 279 -5.34 -9.89 1.85
N LEU A 280 -5.20 -10.64 2.95
CA LEU A 280 -4.31 -11.80 2.98
C LEU A 280 -4.79 -12.88 1.99
N SER A 281 -6.08 -13.23 2.00
CA SER A 281 -6.65 -14.28 1.14
C SER A 281 -6.50 -14.03 -0.36
N THR A 282 -6.53 -12.77 -0.77
CA THR A 282 -6.55 -12.36 -2.18
C THR A 282 -5.16 -12.10 -2.75
N THR A 283 -4.16 -11.91 -1.88
CA THR A 283 -2.79 -11.62 -2.30
C THR A 283 -2.02 -12.94 -2.54
N PRO A 284 -1.46 -13.17 -3.74
CA PRO A 284 -0.73 -14.40 -4.03
C PRO A 284 0.46 -14.63 -3.10
N GLN A 285 0.74 -15.88 -2.72
CA GLN A 285 1.86 -16.22 -1.82
C GLN A 285 3.26 -15.88 -2.39
N ALA A 286 3.39 -15.66 -3.69
CA ALA A 286 4.64 -15.22 -4.31
C ALA A 286 4.98 -13.74 -4.05
N ALA A 287 4.05 -12.98 -3.45
CA ALA A 287 4.16 -11.54 -3.21
C ALA A 287 4.97 -11.19 -1.94
N TRP A 288 5.22 -12.16 -1.05
CA TRP A 288 5.83 -11.92 0.26
C TRP A 288 7.33 -12.24 0.25
N LYS A 289 8.13 -11.48 1.01
CA LYS A 289 9.52 -11.86 1.32
C LYS A 289 9.49 -13.02 2.34
N GLY A 290 9.40 -14.25 1.83
CA GLY A 290 9.41 -15.49 2.62
C GLY A 290 8.06 -16.20 2.65
N ASP A 291 8.08 -17.47 3.04
CA ASP A 291 6.92 -18.37 2.93
C ASP A 291 5.86 -18.16 4.01
N THR A 292 6.14 -17.35 5.04
CA THR A 292 5.26 -17.20 6.22
C THR A 292 5.43 -15.84 6.89
N LEU A 293 4.32 -15.13 7.09
CA LEU A 293 4.24 -13.96 7.97
C LEU A 293 3.82 -14.37 9.39
N VAL A 294 4.57 -13.88 10.39
CA VAL A 294 4.25 -14.10 11.80
C VAL A 294 3.68 -12.83 12.42
N ILE A 295 2.57 -12.98 13.13
CA ILE A 295 1.91 -11.94 13.89
C ILE A 295 2.09 -12.26 15.38
N VAL A 296 2.62 -11.32 16.17
CA VAL A 296 2.82 -11.51 17.62
C VAL A 296 1.86 -10.64 18.41
N VAL A 297 1.06 -11.26 19.28
CA VAL A 297 0.08 -10.53 20.10
C VAL A 297 0.27 -10.88 21.58
N ASP A 298 0.62 -9.88 22.39
CA ASP A 298 0.63 -10.01 23.85
C ASP A 298 -0.63 -9.40 24.45
N VAL A 299 -1.51 -10.27 24.95
CA VAL A 299 -2.90 -9.95 25.25
C VAL A 299 -3.20 -9.99 26.74
N LEU A 300 -4.11 -9.12 27.15
CA LEU A 300 -4.71 -9.11 28.48
C LEU A 300 -5.85 -10.13 28.56
N ASP A 301 -6.08 -10.69 29.73
CA ASP A 301 -7.02 -11.79 29.97
C ASP A 301 -8.46 -11.51 29.51
N GLU A 302 -8.82 -10.24 29.39
CA GLU A 302 -10.14 -9.74 28.94
C GLU A 302 -10.34 -9.79 27.42
N PHE A 303 -9.30 -10.08 26.63
CA PHE A 303 -9.32 -10.05 25.16
C PHE A 303 -9.03 -11.42 24.51
N SER A 304 -9.44 -12.51 25.19
CA SER A 304 -9.26 -13.89 24.72
C SER A 304 -10.02 -14.24 23.44
N THR A 305 -11.00 -13.43 23.00
CA THR A 305 -11.79 -13.65 21.78
C THR A 305 -10.95 -13.59 20.48
N ILE A 306 -9.71 -13.11 20.56
CA ILE A 306 -8.74 -13.12 19.44
C ILE A 306 -8.24 -14.56 19.14
N ALA A 307 -8.44 -15.51 20.06
CA ALA A 307 -8.04 -16.92 19.90
C ALA A 307 -8.72 -17.66 18.74
N ASP A 308 -9.87 -17.16 18.27
CA ASP A 308 -10.65 -17.81 17.22
C ASP A 308 -10.13 -17.53 15.79
N LEU A 309 -9.09 -16.69 15.66
CA LEU A 309 -8.50 -16.32 14.38
C LEU A 309 -7.56 -17.43 13.87
N ARG A 310 -8.08 -18.38 13.08
CA ARG A 310 -7.26 -19.41 12.41
C ARG A 310 -6.93 -18.98 10.98
N TYR A 311 -5.64 -18.90 10.63
CA TYR A 311 -5.19 -18.59 9.26
C TYR A 311 -4.11 -19.53 8.73
N GLN A 312 -4.18 -19.80 7.42
CA GLN A 312 -3.15 -20.56 6.70
C GLN A 312 -2.03 -19.68 6.13
N GLN A 313 -2.28 -18.39 5.88
CA GLN A 313 -1.32 -17.49 5.21
C GLN A 313 -0.52 -16.60 6.17
N ALA A 314 -1.04 -16.35 7.38
CA ALA A 314 -0.36 -15.64 8.45
C ALA A 314 -0.50 -16.43 9.74
N ARG A 315 0.57 -16.54 10.50
CA ARG A 315 0.60 -17.34 11.74
C ARG A 315 0.60 -16.43 12.94
N ILE A 316 -0.26 -16.71 13.90
CA ILE A 316 -0.45 -15.86 15.06
C ILE A 316 0.20 -16.53 16.28
N ALA A 317 1.28 -15.93 16.77
CA ALA A 317 1.82 -16.24 18.09
C ALA A 317 1.12 -15.34 19.10
N TYR A 318 0.40 -15.95 20.03
CA TYR A 318 -0.47 -15.26 20.97
C TYR A 318 -0.12 -15.61 22.41
N SER A 319 -0.10 -14.64 23.32
CA SER A 319 0.00 -14.87 24.77
C SER A 319 -1.16 -14.27 25.55
N SER A 320 -1.75 -15.03 26.47
CA SER A 320 -2.68 -14.52 27.51
C SER A 320 -2.31 -14.97 28.91
N ARG A 321 -2.77 -14.25 29.93
CA ARG A 321 -2.70 -14.70 31.33
C ARG A 321 -4.06 -15.33 31.70
N PHE A 322 -4.01 -16.24 32.67
CA PHE A 322 -5.20 -16.79 33.31
C PHE A 322 -5.04 -16.58 34.81
N TYR A 323 -6.06 -16.00 35.46
CA TYR A 323 -6.24 -16.09 36.90
C TYR A 323 -7.07 -17.36 37.17
N ARG A 324 -6.53 -18.31 37.95
CA ARG A 324 -7.39 -19.28 38.64
C ARG A 324 -7.98 -18.52 39.82
N TYR A 325 -9.29 -18.27 39.78
CA TYR A 325 -10.07 -18.14 41.01
C TYR A 325 -10.17 -19.52 41.66
#